data_AF-A0A380P8M5-F1
#
_entry.id   AF-A0A380P8M5-F1
#
_cell.length_a   1.000
_cell.length_b   1.000
_cell.length_c   1.000
_cell.angle_alpha   90.00
_cell.angle_beta   90.00
_cell.angle_gamma   90.00
#
_symmetry.space_group_name_H-M   'P 1'
#
loop_
_entity.id
_entity.type
_entity.pdbx_description
1 polymer ?
#
loop_
_entity_poly.entity_id
_entity_poly.type
_entity_poly.pdbx_seq_one_letter_code
_entity_poly.pdbx_strand_id
1 'polypeptide(L)'
;MRLDMRDDPIAKKRFENEIRASTELVHPNITQVYDYGDDDGNQYLVTEYISGPDLKRYETDNFHSLNKGRGYHGASLEWCPGGP
;
A
#
# COMPACT_ATOMS: atom_id res chain seq x y z
N MET A 1 7.73 6.12 3.69
CA MET A 1 8.46 6.54 2.47
C MET A 1 9.94 6.33 2.70
N ARG A 2 10.64 5.89 1.66
CA ARG A 2 12.08 5.65 1.69
C ARG A 2 12.76 7.04 1.69
N LEU A 3 13.60 7.32 2.70
CA LEU A 3 14.16 8.67 2.95
C LEU A 3 15.05 9.19 1.81
N ASP A 4 15.57 8.29 0.98
CA ASP A 4 16.40 8.56 -0.19
C ASP A 4 15.67 9.28 -1.35
N MET A 5 14.33 9.32 -1.33
CA MET A 5 13.53 9.95 -2.39
C MET A 5 13.08 11.39 -2.09
N ARG A 6 13.33 11.91 -0.87
CA ARG A 6 12.84 13.25 -0.45
C ARG A 6 13.44 14.39 -1.29
N ASP A 7 14.73 14.32 -1.55
CA ASP A 7 15.46 15.38 -2.27
C ASP A 7 15.62 15.10 -3.77
N ASP A 8 15.11 13.96 -4.26
CA ASP A 8 15.18 13.63 -5.68
C ASP A 8 14.05 14.35 -6.46
N PRO A 9 14.36 15.33 -7.31
CA PRO A 9 13.36 16.06 -8.08
C PRO A 9 12.56 15.15 -9.04
N ILE A 10 13.14 14.03 -9.49
CA ILE A 10 12.44 13.06 -10.35
C ILE A 10 11.41 12.29 -9.52
N ALA A 11 11.77 11.86 -8.32
CA ALA A 11 10.86 11.19 -7.40
C ALA A 11 9.70 12.10 -6.98
N LYS A 12 10.00 13.37 -6.65
CA LYS A 12 8.98 14.38 -6.32
C LYS A 12 7.98 14.59 -7.46
N LYS A 13 8.47 14.74 -8.70
CA LYS A 13 7.60 14.89 -9.87
C LYS A 13 6.75 13.65 -10.14
N ARG A 14 7.29 12.44 -9.93
CA ARG A 14 6.52 11.19 -10.07
C ARG A 14 5.42 11.10 -9.03
N PHE A 15 5.72 11.42 -7.78
CA PHE A 15 4.76 11.46 -6.68
C PHE A 15 3.59 12.41 -6.97
N GLU A 16 3.89 13.64 -7.39
CA GLU A 16 2.86 14.62 -7.75
C GLU A 16 1.99 14.15 -8.93
N ASN A 17 2.59 13.51 -9.94
CA ASN A 17 1.84 12.97 -11.07
C ASN A 17 0.91 11.81 -10.67
N GLU A 18 1.39 10.89 -9.83
CA GLU A 18 0.60 9.76 -9.33
C GLU A 18 -0.59 10.23 -8.48
N ILE A 19 -0.36 11.23 -7.61
CA ILE A 19 -1.44 11.79 -6.80
C ILE A 19 -2.48 12.48 -7.67
N ARG A 20 -2.05 13.32 -8.62
CA ARG A 20 -2.98 14.00 -9.54
C ARG A 20 -3.86 13.01 -10.30
N ALA A 21 -3.27 11.94 -10.82
CA ALA A 21 -4.04 10.90 -11.50
C ALA A 21 -5.04 10.21 -10.55
N SER A 22 -4.68 10.05 -9.28
CA SER A 22 -5.53 9.41 -8.27
C SER A 22 -6.66 10.32 -7.77
N THR A 23 -6.44 11.64 -7.70
CA THR A 23 -7.46 12.61 -7.26
C THR A 23 -8.68 12.67 -8.17
N GLU A 24 -8.52 12.34 -9.45
CA GLU A 24 -9.61 12.33 -10.43
C GLU A 24 -10.49 11.06 -10.34
N LEU A 25 -10.03 10.03 -9.61
CA LEU A 25 -10.73 8.75 -9.49
C LEU A 25 -11.68 8.77 -8.29
N VAL A 26 -12.98 8.81 -8.57
CA VAL A 26 -14.03 8.69 -7.56
C VAL A 26 -14.73 7.33 -7.69
N HIS A 27 -14.40 6.39 -6.80
CA HIS A 27 -14.97 5.04 -6.81
C HIS A 27 -15.03 4.45 -5.39
N PRO A 28 -16.07 3.69 -5.00
CA PRO A 28 -16.22 3.10 -3.65
C PRO A 28 -15.10 2.14 -3.20
N ASN A 29 -14.18 1.77 -4.09
CA ASN A 29 -13.06 0.86 -3.80
C ASN A 29 -11.68 1.55 -3.96
N ILE A 30 -11.67 2.87 -4.15
CA ILE A 30 -10.46 3.67 -4.26
C ILE A 30 -10.56 4.74 -3.16
N THR A 31 -9.52 4.86 -2.33
CA THR A 31 -9.49 5.89 -1.29
C THR A 31 -9.44 7.27 -1.94
N GLN A 32 -10.27 8.19 -1.45
CA GLN A 32 -10.27 9.56 -1.94
C GLN A 32 -9.05 10.32 -1.39
N VAL A 33 -8.32 11.01 -2.27
CA VAL A 33 -7.31 11.99 -1.87
C VAL A 33 -7.98 13.34 -1.66
N TYR A 34 -7.71 13.99 -0.53
CA TYR A 34 -8.22 15.33 -0.19
C TYR A 34 -7.20 16.42 -0.47
N ASP A 35 -5.93 16.21 -0.11
CA ASP A 35 -4.87 17.21 -0.27
C ASP A 35 -3.49 16.53 -0.30
N TYR A 36 -2.47 17.22 -0.82
CA TYR A 36 -1.10 16.77 -0.83
C TYR A 36 -0.14 17.96 -0.89
N GLY A 37 1.07 17.78 -0.36
CA GLY A 37 2.03 18.87 -0.36
C GLY A 37 3.36 18.51 0.26
N ASP A 38 4.08 19.56 0.65
CA ASP A 38 5.39 19.51 1.27
C ASP A 38 5.40 20.48 2.44
N ASP A 39 5.90 20.05 3.60
CA ASP A 39 6.10 20.88 4.78
C ASP A 39 7.51 20.63 5.34
N ASP A 40 8.36 21.66 5.33
CA ASP A 40 9.77 21.59 5.73
C ASP A 40 10.54 20.43 5.07
N GLY A 41 10.32 20.21 3.76
CA GLY A 41 10.92 19.11 2.99
C GLY A 41 10.32 17.72 3.29
N ASN A 42 9.23 17.65 4.06
CA ASN A 42 8.48 16.43 4.30
C ASN A 42 7.22 16.43 3.44
N GLN A 43 7.20 15.56 2.44
CA GLN A 43 6.01 15.32 1.63
C GLN A 43 4.89 14.70 2.47
N TYR A 44 3.67 15.17 2.28
CA TYR A 44 2.47 14.62 2.91
C TYR A 44 1.36 14.36 1.88
N LEU A 45 0.48 13.43 2.24
CA LEU A 45 -0.71 13.05 1.50
C LEU A 45 -1.86 12.89 2.49
N VAL A 46 -2.96 13.61 2.24
CA VAL A 46 -4.18 13.56 3.05
C VAL A 46 -5.22 12.77 2.28
N THR A 47 -5.70 11.67 2.86
CA THR A 47 -6.69 10.78 2.25
C THR A 47 -7.86 10.53 3.18
N GLU A 48 -8.89 9.88 2.64
CA GLU A 48 -9.94 9.25 3.42
C GLU A 48 -9.35 8.33 4.51
N TYR A 49 -9.93 8.42 5.70
CA TYR A 49 -9.56 7.54 6.81
C TYR A 49 -10.27 6.20 6.65
N ILE A 50 -9.49 5.14 6.41
CA ILE A 50 -9.99 3.76 6.36
C ILE A 50 -9.83 3.11 7.73
N SER A 51 -10.94 2.75 8.35
CA SER A 51 -10.91 2.04 9.63
C SER A 51 -10.50 0.57 9.44
N GLY A 52 -9.56 0.09 10.24
CA GLY A 52 -9.12 -1.30 10.25
C GLY A 52 -7.60 -1.45 10.09
N PRO A 53 -7.09 -2.69 10.13
CA PRO A 53 -5.69 -2.96 9.85
C PRO A 53 -5.38 -2.75 8.36
N ASP A 54 -4.11 -2.53 8.03
CA ASP A 54 -3.66 -2.60 6.65
C ASP A 54 -3.87 -4.00 6.06
N LEU A 55 -3.95 -4.07 4.73
CA LEU A 55 -4.25 -5.32 4.02
C LEU A 55 -3.25 -6.42 4.36
N LYS A 56 -1.96 -6.10 4.49
CA LYS A 56 -0.91 -7.09 4.75
C LYS A 56 -1.08 -7.73 6.13
N ARG A 57 -1.36 -6.90 7.14
CA ARG A 57 -1.66 -7.38 8.49
C ARG A 57 -2.95 -8.19 8.50
N TYR A 58 -4.00 -7.71 7.83
CA TYR A 58 -5.26 -8.43 7.72
C TYR A 58 -5.08 -9.81 7.10
N GLU A 59 -4.32 -9.93 6.01
CA GLU A 59 -4.00 -11.21 5.35
C GLU A 59 -3.24 -12.15 6.27
N THR A 60 -2.26 -11.64 7.02
CA THR A 60 -1.47 -12.44 7.97
C THR A 60 -2.35 -12.98 9.10
N ASP A 61 -3.18 -12.12 9.69
CA ASP A 61 -4.05 -12.46 10.82
C ASP A 61 -5.20 -13.39 10.39
N ASN A 62 -5.63 -13.32 9.13
CA ASN A 62 -6.80 -14.04 8.59
C ASN A 62 -6.44 -15.09 7.53
N PHE A 63 -5.17 -15.48 7.43
CA PHE A 63 -4.68 -16.35 6.35
C PHE A 63 -5.49 -17.66 6.22
N HIS A 64 -5.85 -18.27 7.35
CA HIS A 64 -6.65 -19.50 7.39
C HIS A 64 -8.12 -19.30 7.04
N SER A 65 -8.72 -18.14 7.34
CA SER A 65 -10.13 -17.86 7.04
C SER A 65 -10.31 -17.41 5.59
N LEU A 66 -9.35 -16.66 5.03
CA LEU A 66 -9.35 -16.23 3.62
C LEU A 66 -9.14 -17.38 2.62
N ASN A 67 -8.58 -18.51 3.07
CA ASN A 67 -8.25 -19.65 2.22
C ASN A 67 -9.16 -20.88 2.43
N LYS A 68 -10.26 -20.77 3.18
CA LYS A 68 -11.22 -21.88 3.33
C LYS A 68 -11.85 -22.24 1.98
N GLY A 69 -11.40 -23.35 1.39
CA GLY A 69 -11.89 -23.89 0.11
C GLY A 69 -10.84 -23.92 -1.00
N ARG A 70 -9.71 -23.21 -0.85
CA ARG A 70 -8.52 -23.41 -1.68
C ARG A 70 -7.68 -24.50 -1.02
N GLY A 71 -7.75 -25.71 -1.55
CA GLY A 71 -7.11 -26.90 -0.97
C GLY A 71 -5.58 -26.84 -0.94
N TYR A 72 -5.01 -26.01 -0.06
CA TYR A 72 -3.62 -26.12 0.35
C TYR A 72 -3.54 -27.18 1.46
N HIS A 73 -3.33 -28.43 1.07
CA HIS A 73 -2.96 -29.48 2.01
C HIS A 73 -1.55 -29.19 2.51
N GLY A 74 -1.45 -28.62 3.72
CA GLY A 74 -0.23 -28.61 4.53
C GLY A 74 0.97 -27.94 3.89
N ALA A 75 1.01 -26.61 3.89
CA ALA A 75 2.28 -25.89 3.88
C ALA A 75 2.51 -25.34 5.29
N SER A 76 3.21 -26.13 6.10
CA SER A 76 3.91 -25.60 7.27
C SER A 76 4.79 -24.44 6.82
N LEU A 77 4.85 -23.40 7.65
CA LEU A 77 5.56 -22.13 7.45
C LEU A 77 7.10 -22.28 7.41
N GLU A 78 7.63 -23.15 6.55
CA GLU A 78 9.04 -23.18 6.20
C GLU A 78 9.19 -22.90 4.71
N TRP A 79 9.52 -21.64 4.42
CA TRP A 79 9.97 -21.19 3.12
C TRP A 79 11.34 -21.85 2.83
N CYS A 80 11.40 -22.80 1.89
CA CYS A 80 12.66 -23.39 1.44
C CYS A 80 13.28 -22.55 0.31
N PRO A 81 14.44 -21.89 0.51
CA PRO A 81 15.20 -21.34 -0.61
C PRO A 81 15.96 -22.48 -1.29
N GLY A 82 15.61 -22.75 -2.55
CA GLY A 82 16.39 -23.64 -3.41
C GLY A 82 15.79 -25.04 -3.53
N GLY A 83 15.06 -25.24 -4.63
CA GLY A 83 14.80 -26.52 -5.26
C GLY A 83 14.96 -26.34 -6.77
N PRO A 84 15.33 -27.41 -7.50
CA PRO A 84 16.29 -27.42 -8.60
C PRO A 84 15.99 -26.51 -9.80
#